data_AF-A0A2N5K1D2-F1
#
_entry.id   AF-A0A2N5K1D2-F1
#
_cell.length_a   1.000
_cell.length_b   1.000
_cell.length_c   1.000
_cell.angle_alpha   90.00
_cell.angle_beta   90.00
_cell.angle_gamma   90.00
#
_symmetry.space_group_name_H-M   'P 1'
#
loop_
_entity.id
_entity.type
_entity.pdbx_description
1 polymer ?
#
loop_
_entity_poly.entity_id
_entity_poly.type
_entity_poly.pdbx_seq_one_letter_code
_entity_poly.pdbx_strand_id
1 'polypeptide(L)'
;MEDKPGFTLPIRTTSKIGNAIRGLAPLPALGFDTERDSAGIPWLHGEFPVVLAARMRLTLRIHNRAGIPMIEGQTIVEAGQRTFMFSDLRPLGIEAYAHVSEAEREQVTRRIWSRRAYGTLEIQPLST
;
A
#
# COMPACT_ATOMS: atom_id res chain seq x y z
N MET A 1 -1.52 -21.62 17.38
CA MET A 1 -0.93 -20.41 16.79
C MET A 1 -2.10 -19.67 16.19
N GLU A 2 -2.72 -18.79 16.99
CA GLU A 2 -3.99 -18.16 16.63
C GLU A 2 -3.72 -17.10 15.56
N ASP A 3 -4.32 -17.33 14.39
CA ASP A 3 -4.41 -16.41 13.26
C ASP A 3 -5.13 -15.15 13.77
N LYS A 4 -4.36 -14.13 14.16
CA LYS A 4 -4.94 -12.83 14.51
C LYS A 4 -5.68 -12.35 13.27
N PRO A 5 -6.97 -11.98 13.35
CA PRO A 5 -7.71 -11.53 12.19
C PRO A 5 -6.97 -10.35 11.57
N GLY A 6 -6.28 -10.63 10.46
CA GLY A 6 -5.48 -9.67 9.73
C GLY A 6 -6.40 -8.55 9.33
N PHE A 7 -6.20 -7.38 9.92
CA PHE A 7 -6.88 -6.17 9.48
C PHE A 7 -6.62 -6.04 7.98
N THR A 8 -7.65 -6.12 7.15
CA THR A 8 -7.49 -6.07 5.70
C THR A 8 -7.83 -4.65 5.25
N LEU A 9 -6.88 -3.98 4.58
CA LEU A 9 -7.13 -2.63 4.10
C LEU A 9 -7.98 -2.71 2.82
N PRO A 10 -9.14 -2.03 2.75
CA PRO A 10 -9.91 -2.02 1.51
C PRO A 10 -9.11 -1.25 0.44
N ILE A 11 -8.75 -1.94 -0.63
CA ILE A 11 -8.02 -1.37 -1.77
C ILE A 11 -8.97 -1.09 -2.91
N ARG A 12 -8.97 0.16 -3.35
CA ARG A 12 -9.57 0.62 -4.60
C ARG A 12 -8.47 0.69 -5.65
N THR A 13 -8.76 0.45 -6.91
CA THR A 13 -7.80 0.75 -7.99
C THR A 13 -8.27 1.98 -8.75
N THR A 14 -7.43 3.00 -8.81
CA THR A 14 -7.65 4.15 -9.69
C THR A 14 -6.94 3.86 -11.00
N SER A 15 -7.65 3.17 -11.87
CA SER A 15 -7.11 2.62 -13.08
C SER A 15 -7.12 3.64 -14.22
N LYS A 16 -6.00 4.33 -14.45
CA LYS A 16 -5.58 4.59 -15.84
C LYS A 16 -4.94 3.31 -16.38
N ILE A 17 -5.72 2.23 -16.37
CA ILE A 17 -5.31 0.93 -16.89
C ILE A 17 -5.31 1.07 -18.41
N GLY A 18 -4.13 1.29 -18.99
CA GLY A 18 -3.91 0.95 -20.39
C GLY A 18 -4.23 -0.53 -20.61
N ASN A 19 -4.56 -0.93 -21.84
CA ASN A 19 -5.04 -2.28 -22.21
C ASN A 19 -4.24 -3.48 -21.63
N ALA A 20 -3.01 -3.28 -21.14
CA ALA A 20 -2.14 -4.29 -20.55
C ALA A 20 -2.69 -5.01 -19.29
N ILE A 21 -3.72 -4.47 -18.62
CA ILE A 21 -4.15 -4.96 -17.28
C ILE A 21 -5.65 -5.33 -17.24
N ARG A 22 -6.33 -5.44 -18.39
CA ARG A 22 -7.78 -5.77 -18.48
C ARG A 22 -8.18 -7.14 -17.86
N GLY A 23 -7.22 -7.97 -17.43
CA GLY A 23 -7.46 -9.29 -16.85
C GLY A 23 -7.12 -9.48 -15.36
N LEU A 24 -6.67 -8.44 -14.64
CA LEU A 24 -6.29 -8.57 -13.22
C LEU A 24 -7.46 -8.49 -12.23
N ALA A 25 -8.67 -8.86 -12.65
CA ALA A 25 -9.79 -9.03 -11.73
C ALA A 25 -9.82 -10.50 -11.24
N PRO A 26 -9.83 -10.76 -9.92
CA PRO A 26 -9.97 -9.81 -8.81
C PRO A 26 -8.66 -9.08 -8.46
N LEU A 27 -8.82 -7.87 -7.91
CA LEU A 27 -7.71 -7.04 -7.44
C LEU A 27 -6.86 -7.76 -6.39
N PRO A 28 -5.54 -7.49 -6.31
CA PRO A 28 -4.72 -8.02 -5.26
C PRO A 28 -5.22 -7.53 -3.89
N ALA A 29 -5.45 -8.46 -2.96
CA ALA A 29 -5.67 -8.12 -1.56
C ALA A 29 -4.33 -7.70 -0.94
N LEU A 30 -4.35 -6.71 -0.05
CA LEU A 30 -3.18 -6.34 0.75
C LEU A 30 -3.34 -6.84 2.17
N GLY A 31 -2.37 -7.62 2.63
CA GLY A 31 -2.19 -8.00 4.01
C GLY A 31 -1.16 -7.12 4.69
N PHE A 32 -1.26 -7.04 6.02
CA PHE A 32 -0.32 -6.33 6.87
C PHE A 32 0.74 -7.30 7.36
N ASP A 33 2.00 -6.90 7.25
CA ASP A 33 3.08 -7.50 8.02
C ASP A 33 3.35 -6.61 9.24
N THR A 34 2.71 -6.95 10.36
CA THR A 34 2.81 -6.19 11.62
C THR A 34 4.07 -6.50 12.41
N GLU A 35 4.82 -7.55 12.04
CA GLU A 35 6.12 -7.84 12.66
C GLU A 35 7.20 -6.89 12.14
N ARG A 36 6.96 -6.30 10.96
CA ARG A 36 7.83 -5.33 10.30
C ARG A 36 7.16 -3.95 10.28
N ASP A 37 7.17 -3.30 11.44
CA ASP A 37 6.75 -1.92 11.64
C ASP A 37 7.97 -1.00 11.68
N SER A 38 7.95 0.06 10.87
CA SER A 38 8.87 1.19 11.00
C SER A 38 8.09 2.46 11.35
N ALA A 39 8.29 2.98 12.57
CA ALA A 39 7.71 4.24 13.04
C ALA A 39 6.16 4.31 12.96
N GLY A 40 5.48 3.20 13.23
CA GLY A 40 4.02 3.08 13.19
C GLY A 40 3.47 2.81 11.78
N ILE A 41 4.34 2.43 10.84
CA ILE A 41 4.02 2.10 9.46
C ILE A 41 4.36 0.63 9.22
N PRO A 42 3.36 -0.25 9.12
CA PRO A 42 3.56 -1.65 8.80
C PRO A 42 3.96 -1.80 7.33
N TRP A 43 4.71 -2.85 7.03
CA TRP A 43 4.88 -3.29 5.65
C TRP A 43 3.57 -3.88 5.13
N LEU A 44 3.32 -3.70 3.83
CA LEU A 44 2.14 -4.27 3.17
C LEU A 44 2.57 -5.27 2.11
N HIS A 45 2.03 -6.48 2.18
CA HIS A 45 2.26 -7.52 1.19
C HIS A 45 1.00 -7.72 0.35
N GLY A 46 1.18 -8.06 -0.92
CA GLY A 46 0.08 -8.35 -1.82
C GLY A 46 0.42 -9.46 -2.80
N GLU A 47 -0.62 -10.06 -3.34
CA GLU A 47 -0.50 -11.11 -4.35
C GLU A 47 -1.47 -10.84 -5.49
N PHE A 48 -0.95 -10.82 -6.72
CA PHE A 48 -1.78 -10.77 -7.91
C PHE A 48 -2.50 -12.09 -8.15
N PRO A 49 -3.70 -12.11 -8.74
CA PRO A 49 -4.38 -13.36 -9.07
C PRO A 49 -3.60 -14.19 -10.10
N VAL A 50 -2.80 -13.53 -10.94
CA VAL A 50 -1.99 -14.14 -12.03
C VAL A 50 -0.57 -13.61 -12.01
N VAL A 51 0.33 -14.36 -12.64
CA VAL A 51 1.72 -13.93 -12.88
C VAL A 51 1.75 -12.76 -13.86
N LEU A 52 2.53 -11.73 -13.56
CA LEU A 52 2.66 -10.57 -14.44
C LEU A 52 3.52 -10.89 -15.68
N ALA A 53 3.01 -10.56 -16.86
CA ALA A 53 3.71 -10.77 -18.13
C ALA A 53 4.80 -9.71 -18.41
N ALA A 54 4.76 -8.58 -17.70
CA ALA A 54 5.70 -7.48 -17.86
C ALA A 54 6.07 -6.91 -16.51
N ARG A 55 7.20 -6.20 -16.48
CA ARG A 55 7.65 -5.46 -15.31
C ARG A 55 6.69 -4.30 -15.04
N MET A 56 6.23 -4.19 -13.80
CA MET A 56 5.26 -3.18 -13.38
C MET A 56 5.81 -2.33 -12.23
N ARG A 57 5.53 -1.03 -12.26
CA ARG A 57 5.59 -0.16 -11.10
C ARG A 57 4.23 -0.12 -10.45
N LEU A 58 4.20 -0.37 -9.15
CA LEU A 58 3.02 -0.19 -8.31
C LEU A 58 3.21 1.04 -7.44
N THR A 59 2.20 1.90 -7.39
CA THR A 59 2.15 3.03 -6.46
C THR A 59 0.91 2.87 -5.59
N LEU A 60 1.13 2.74 -4.28
CA LEU A 60 0.07 2.63 -3.30
C LEU A 60 -0.08 3.96 -2.57
N ARG A 61 -1.32 4.43 -2.47
CA ARG A 61 -1.67 5.60 -1.65
C ARG A 61 -2.76 5.24 -0.66
N ILE A 62 -2.53 5.44 0.63
CA ILE A 62 -3.55 5.24 1.66
C ILE A 62 -4.23 6.56 1.94
N HIS A 63 -5.55 6.57 1.84
CA HIS A 63 -6.38 7.74 2.05
C HIS A 63 -7.15 7.62 3.36
N ASN A 64 -7.38 8.76 4.01
CA ASN A 64 -8.38 8.83 5.08
C ASN A 64 -9.81 8.75 4.50
N ARG A 65 -10.82 8.73 5.37
CA ARG A 65 -12.24 8.70 4.96
C ARG A 65 -12.65 9.89 4.08
N ALA A 66 -11.99 11.04 4.21
CA ALA A 66 -12.26 12.23 3.42
C ALA A 66 -11.58 12.20 2.03
N GLY A 67 -10.83 11.14 1.72
CA GLY A 67 -10.12 11.01 0.45
C GLY A 67 -8.81 11.81 0.38
N ILE A 68 -8.26 12.23 1.51
CA ILE A 68 -6.96 12.90 1.56
C ILE A 68 -5.87 11.81 1.68
N PRO A 69 -4.85 11.82 0.80
CA PRO A 69 -3.76 10.86 0.88
C PRO A 69 -2.91 11.12 2.12
N MET A 70 -2.68 10.09 2.90
CA MET A 70 -1.96 10.12 4.18
C MET A 70 -0.65 9.34 4.14
N ILE A 71 -0.54 8.33 3.27
CA ILE A 71 0.65 7.48 3.13
C ILE A 71 0.84 7.17 1.64
N GLU A 72 2.07 7.17 1.17
CA GLU A 72 2.44 6.74 -0.18
C GLU A 72 3.61 5.76 -0.12
N GLY A 73 3.63 4.77 -1.02
CA GLY A 73 4.76 3.87 -1.21
C GLY A 73 4.81 3.35 -2.64
N GLN A 74 5.98 2.89 -3.05
CA GLN A 74 6.21 2.39 -4.40
C GLN A 74 6.94 1.07 -4.36
N THR A 75 6.58 0.17 -5.27
CA THR A 75 7.33 -1.06 -5.46
C THR A 75 7.39 -1.42 -6.93
N ILE A 76 8.38 -2.22 -7.27
CA ILE A 76 8.56 -2.76 -8.61
C ILE A 76 8.33 -4.26 -8.52
N VAL A 77 7.50 -4.76 -9.43
CA VAL A 77 7.24 -6.19 -9.57
C VAL A 77 7.81 -6.63 -10.90
N GLU A 78 8.72 -7.59 -10.86
CA GLU A 78 9.37 -8.10 -12.05
C GLU A 78 8.43 -9.00 -12.85
N ALA A 79 8.67 -9.11 -14.15
CA ALA A 79 7.95 -10.07 -14.97
C ALA A 79 8.16 -11.50 -14.42
N GLY A 80 7.12 -12.32 -14.42
CA GLY A 80 7.17 -13.66 -13.83
C GLY A 80 6.86 -13.71 -12.33
N GLN A 81 6.71 -12.56 -11.65
CA GLN A 81 6.32 -12.51 -10.25
C GLN A 81 4.80 -12.38 -10.06
N ARG A 82 4.35 -12.86 -8.89
CA ARG A 82 2.95 -12.79 -8.43
C ARG A 82 2.82 -12.01 -7.13
N THR A 83 3.80 -12.11 -6.25
CA THR A 83 3.84 -11.44 -4.95
C THR A 83 4.60 -10.13 -5.05
N PHE A 84 4.25 -9.18 -4.17
CA PHE A 84 4.91 -7.90 -4.06
C PHE A 84 4.80 -7.35 -2.65
N MET A 85 5.65 -6.38 -2.33
CA MET A 85 5.73 -5.80 -1.00
C MET A 85 6.01 -4.30 -1.09
N PHE A 86 5.30 -3.53 -0.26
CA PHE A 86 5.58 -2.13 0.02
C PHE A 86 6.33 -2.04 1.35
N SER A 87 7.65 -1.89 1.27
CA SER A 87 8.53 -1.71 2.43
C SER A 87 8.97 -0.26 2.64
N ASP A 88 8.59 0.64 1.73
CA ASP A 88 9.04 2.03 1.66
C ASP A 88 7.91 3.03 1.90
N LEU A 89 6.84 2.61 2.58
CA LEU A 89 5.68 3.45 2.87
C LEU A 89 6.08 4.66 3.71
N ARG A 90 5.71 5.85 3.23
CA ARG A 90 6.02 7.14 3.86
C ARG A 90 4.75 7.87 4.21
N PRO A 91 4.65 8.45 5.41
CA PRO A 91 3.52 9.29 5.76
C PRO A 91 3.64 10.62 5.02
N LEU A 92 2.54 11.10 4.46
CA LEU A 92 2.43 12.37 3.77
C LEU A 92 1.96 13.44 4.75
N GLY A 93 2.57 14.63 4.70
CA GLY A 93 2.19 15.73 5.58
C GLY A 93 2.61 15.53 7.03
N ILE A 94 3.44 14.52 7.33
CA ILE A 94 4.03 14.36 8.67
C ILE A 94 4.97 15.52 9.00
N GLU A 95 5.47 16.22 7.98
CA GLU A 95 6.31 17.41 8.10
C GLU A 95 5.57 18.54 8.83
N ALA A 96 4.24 18.60 8.73
CA ALA A 96 3.42 19.52 9.52
C ALA A 96 3.52 19.24 11.03
N TYR A 97 3.93 18.03 11.40
CA TYR A 97 4.17 17.56 12.77
C TYR A 97 5.68 17.50 13.11
N ALA A 98 6.53 18.24 12.37
CA ALA A 98 7.94 18.37 12.72
C ALA A 98 8.16 19.00 14.11
N HIS A 99 7.18 19.78 14.59
CA HIS A 99 7.22 20.48 15.89
C HIS A 99 6.90 19.59 17.10
N VAL A 100 6.38 18.37 16.90
CA VAL A 100 6.10 17.41 17.99
C VAL A 100 7.22 16.38 18.11
N SER A 101 7.19 15.58 19.18
CA SER A 101 8.18 14.51 19.38
C SER A 101 8.01 13.36 18.37
N GLU A 102 9.05 12.55 18.20
CA GLU A 102 9.01 11.36 17.34
C GLU A 102 7.96 10.33 17.81
N ALA A 103 7.84 10.14 19.12
CA ALA A 103 6.83 9.26 19.72
C ALA A 103 5.39 9.76 19.43
N GLU A 104 5.16 11.07 19.42
CA GLU A 104 3.86 11.64 19.05
C GLU A 104 3.58 11.49 17.56
N ARG A 105 4.59 11.68 16.69
CA ARG A 105 4.45 11.40 15.25
C ARG A 105 4.07 9.95 14.99
N GLU A 106 4.73 9.01 15.66
CA GLU A 106 4.41 7.58 15.57
C GLU A 106 2.96 7.31 15.99
N GLN A 107 2.48 7.91 17.08
CA GLN A 107 1.08 7.77 17.49
C GLN A 107 0.09 8.33 16.46
N VAL A 108 0.41 9.47 15.84
CA VAL A 108 -0.39 10.04 14.75
C VAL A 108 -0.43 9.09 13.56
N THR A 109 0.71 8.51 13.18
CA THR A 109 0.81 7.54 12.07
C THR A 109 0.02 6.27 12.36
N ARG A 110 0.14 5.68 13.56
CA ARG A 110 -0.64 4.50 13.96
C ARG A 110 -2.16 4.72 13.86
N ARG A 111 -2.63 5.95 14.13
CA ARG A 111 -4.05 6.32 14.00
C ARG A 111 -4.56 6.37 12.57
N ILE A 112 -3.69 6.47 11.57
CA ILE A 112 -4.08 6.40 10.15
C ILE A 112 -4.66 5.01 9.87
N TRP A 113 -3.99 3.97 10.37
CA TRP A 113 -4.33 2.57 10.13
C TRP A 113 -5.57 2.09 10.89
N SER A 114 -5.89 2.71 12.04
CA SER A 114 -7.08 2.35 12.84
C SER A 114 -8.36 3.07 12.42
N ARG A 115 -8.28 4.06 11.53
CA ARG A 115 -9.44 4.76 10.96
C ARG A 115 -9.98 4.00 9.75
N ARG A 116 -11.18 4.37 9.25
CA ARG A 116 -11.76 3.88 7.98
C ARG A 116 -10.94 4.37 6.76
N ALA A 117 -9.65 4.06 6.74
CA ALA A 117 -8.74 4.32 5.66
C ALA A 117 -8.98 3.33 4.52
N TYR A 118 -8.61 3.74 3.31
CA TYR A 118 -8.65 2.87 2.13
C TYR A 118 -7.43 3.13 1.25
N GLY A 119 -6.94 2.09 0.59
CA GLY A 119 -5.84 2.21 -0.36
C GLY A 119 -6.35 2.54 -1.76
N THR A 120 -5.56 3.28 -2.53
CA THR A 120 -5.64 3.27 -3.99
C THR A 120 -4.36 2.68 -4.56
N LEU A 121 -4.48 1.69 -5.43
CA LEU A 121 -3.33 1.11 -6.12
C LEU A 121 -3.32 1.54 -7.58
N GLU A 122 -2.23 2.17 -8.00
CA GLU A 122 -1.92 2.49 -9.39
C GLU A 122 -0.88 1.51 -9.91
N ILE A 123 -1.12 0.97 -11.11
CA ILE A 123 -0.28 -0.07 -11.73
C ILE A 123 0.12 0.43 -13.11
N GLN A 124 1.42 0.54 -13.35
CA GLN A 124 1.96 1.04 -14.61
C GLN A 124 3.01 0.07 -15.16
N PRO A 125 2.92 -0.34 -16.43
CA PRO A 125 4.01 -1.07 -17.06
C PRO A 125 5.25 -0.18 -17.15
N LEU A 126 6.39 -0.73 -16.77
CA LEU A 126 7.68 -0.11 -17.02
C LEU A 126 8.12 -0.54 -18.41
N SER A 127 8.08 0.38 -19.37
CA SER A 127 8.71 0.16 -20.68
C SER A 127 10.19 -0.11 -20.47
N THR A 128 10.64 -1.30 -20.91
CA THR A 128 12.06 -1.61 -21.13
C THR A 128 12.68 -0.69 -22.15
#